data_AF-A0A5J4P4B0-F1
#
_entry.id   AF-A0A5J4P4B0-F1
#
_cell.length_a   1.000
_cell.length_b   1.000
_cell.length_c   1.000
_cell.angle_alpha   90.00
_cell.angle_beta   90.00
_cell.angle_gamma   90.00
#
_symmetry.space_group_name_H-M   'P 1'
#
loop_
_entity.id
_entity.type
_entity.pdbx_description
1 polymer ?
#
loop_
_entity_poly.entity_id
_entity_poly.type
_entity_poly.pdbx_seq_one_letter_code
_entity_poly.pdbx_strand_id
1 'polypeptide(L)'
;MPEVDIHKSLLTFTPKYLQLSETTANIGENDITVDSRLENYLGYALKGQTLKGALNLRSNRFSLDDLVKKFLEMPTDTTALEIPESIDFQATVNMKKVLFDSMTFADVNGNLSVKNGKADMKNLSMNT
;
A
#
# COMPACT_ATOMS: atom_id res chain seq x y z
N MET A 1 12.20 -12.57 -6.60
CA MET A 1 11.46 -11.62 -5.73
C MET A 1 12.50 -10.70 -5.11
N PRO A 2 12.25 -9.37 -4.99
CA PRO A 2 13.19 -8.51 -4.28
C PRO A 2 13.37 -9.02 -2.84
N GLU A 3 14.55 -8.78 -2.27
CA GLU A 3 14.78 -9.07 -0.86
C GLU A 3 13.82 -8.22 -0.02
N VAL A 4 13.14 -8.87 0.92
CA VAL A 4 12.23 -8.23 1.86
C VAL A 4 12.86 -8.38 3.23
N ASP A 5 13.32 -7.26 3.78
CA ASP A 5 13.92 -7.20 5.10
C ASP A 5 13.00 -6.41 6.03
N ILE A 6 12.42 -7.09 7.02
CA ILE A 6 11.51 -6.49 8.00
C ILE A 6 12.30 -6.24 9.28
N HIS A 7 12.67 -4.98 9.55
CA HIS A 7 13.44 -4.63 10.73
C HIS A 7 12.60 -4.70 12.01
N LYS A 8 11.36 -4.19 11.93
CA LYS A 8 10.43 -4.15 13.06
C LYS A 8 9.01 -4.26 12.53
N SER A 9 8.17 -4.99 13.26
CA SER A 9 6.73 -5.08 12.99
C SER A 9 6.06 -5.70 14.20
N LEU A 10 5.14 -4.97 14.84
CA LEU A 10 4.26 -5.52 15.86
C LEU A 10 2.92 -5.89 15.22
N LEU A 11 2.68 -7.19 15.07
CA LEU A 11 1.40 -7.72 14.62
C LEU A 11 0.49 -8.00 15.84
N THR A 12 -0.62 -7.28 15.92
CA THR A 12 -1.68 -7.50 16.91
C THR A 12 -2.89 -8.11 16.23
N PHE A 13 -3.32 -9.28 16.72
CA PHE A 13 -4.45 -10.01 16.17
C PHE A 13 -5.55 -10.13 17.22
N THR A 14 -6.74 -9.63 16.91
CA THR A 14 -7.92 -9.75 17.76
C THR A 14 -9.13 -10.13 16.90
N PRO A 15 -10.20 -10.72 17.46
CA PRO A 15 -11.41 -10.99 16.69
C PRO A 15 -12.05 -9.74 16.04
N LYS A 16 -11.76 -8.53 16.57
CA LYS A 16 -12.30 -7.27 16.06
C LYS A 16 -11.44 -6.67 14.95
N TYR A 17 -10.11 -6.75 15.11
CA TYR A 17 -9.16 -6.10 14.19
C TYR A 17 -7.82 -6.84 14.13
N LEU A 18 -7.16 -6.71 12.99
CA LEU A 18 -5.76 -7.04 12.77
C LEU A 18 -5.02 -5.71 12.63
N GLN A 19 -3.90 -5.55 13.33
CA GLN A 19 -3.13 -4.32 13.30
C GLN A 19 -1.64 -4.60 13.14
N LEU A 20 -1.01 -3.86 12.25
CA LEU A 20 0.44 -3.75 12.12
C LEU A 20 0.86 -2.39 12.64
N SER A 21 1.75 -2.37 13.63
CA SER A 21 2.29 -1.15 14.21
C SER A 21 3.81 -1.18 14.14
N GLU A 22 4.42 0.01 14.05
CA GLU A 22 5.88 0.18 14.03
C GLU A 22 6.54 -0.63 12.91
N THR A 23 5.82 -0.85 11.80
CA THR A 23 6.32 -1.72 10.73
C THR A 23 7.28 -0.94 9.87
N THR A 24 8.55 -1.35 9.87
CA THR A 24 9.59 -0.81 8.99
C THR A 24 10.22 -1.95 8.22
N ALA A 25 10.24 -1.83 6.90
CA ALA A 25 10.76 -2.84 6.00
C ALA A 25 11.48 -2.22 4.82
N ASN A 26 12.51 -2.90 4.33
CA ASN A 26 13.11 -2.64 3.04
C ASN A 26 12.58 -3.66 2.02
N ILE A 27 12.17 -3.18 0.85
CA ILE A 27 11.77 -4.03 -0.28
C ILE A 27 12.63 -3.63 -1.48
N GLY A 28 13.69 -4.41 -1.72
CA GLY A 28 14.77 -3.98 -2.63
C GLY A 28 15.39 -2.68 -2.14
N GLU A 29 15.39 -1.64 -2.98
CA GLU A 29 15.92 -0.32 -2.62
C GLU A 29 14.88 0.61 -1.97
N ASN A 30 13.69 0.12 -1.66
CA ASN A 30 12.60 0.93 -1.10
C ASN A 30 12.57 0.79 0.42
N ASP A 31 12.68 1.90 1.14
CA ASP A 31 12.41 1.93 2.57
C ASP A 31 10.92 2.25 2.80
N ILE A 32 10.22 1.38 3.50
CA ILE A 32 8.78 1.52 3.74
C ILE A 32 8.54 1.44 5.24
N THR A 33 7.89 2.47 5.76
CA THR A 33 7.27 2.44 7.08
C THR A 33 5.77 2.42 6.90
N VAL A 34 5.10 1.43 7.48
CA VAL A 34 3.65 1.29 7.41
C VAL A 34 3.05 1.06 8.80
N ASP A 35 1.98 1.76 9.11
CA ASP A 35 1.11 1.43 10.23
C ASP A 35 -0.28 1.16 9.65
N SER A 36 -0.89 0.03 10.00
CA SER A 36 -2.20 -0.33 9.45
C SER A 36 -3.11 -0.99 10.46
N ARG A 37 -4.41 -0.77 10.26
CA ARG A 37 -5.47 -1.45 11.01
C ARG A 37 -6.52 -1.94 10.03
N LEU A 38 -6.76 -3.25 10.06
CA LEU A 38 -7.75 -3.93 9.26
C LEU A 38 -8.90 -4.40 10.15
N GLU A 39 -10.12 -4.13 9.73
CA GLU A 39 -11.35 -4.58 10.35
C GLU A 39 -12.11 -5.51 9.41
N ASN A 40 -12.93 -6.38 9.99
CA ASN A 40 -13.66 -7.42 9.26
C ASN A 40 -12.78 -8.39 8.44
N TYR A 41 -11.52 -8.56 8.82
CA TYR A 41 -10.58 -9.44 8.10
C TYR A 41 -11.02 -10.91 8.12
N LEU A 42 -11.67 -11.39 9.19
CA LEU A 42 -12.28 -12.73 9.24
C LEU A 42 -13.50 -12.83 8.31
N GLY A 43 -14.35 -11.80 8.26
CA GLY A 43 -15.51 -11.77 7.37
C GLY A 43 -15.11 -11.76 5.90
N TYR A 44 -14.03 -11.05 5.56
CA TYR A 44 -13.43 -11.08 4.23
C TYR A 44 -12.90 -12.47 3.88
N ALA A 45 -12.04 -13.04 4.73
CA ALA A 45 -11.39 -14.32 4.45
C ALA A 45 -12.35 -15.52 4.45
N LEU A 46 -13.39 -15.51 5.29
CA LEU A 46 -14.26 -16.66 5.50
C LEU A 46 -15.63 -16.54 4.82
N LYS A 47 -16.07 -15.32 4.48
CA LYS A 47 -17.45 -15.04 4.05
C LYS A 47 -17.56 -14.11 2.84
N GLY A 48 -16.44 -13.69 2.23
CA GLY A 48 -16.44 -12.77 1.09
C GLY A 48 -17.02 -11.40 1.41
N GLN A 49 -17.04 -10.98 2.68
CA GLN A 49 -17.50 -9.67 3.09
C GLN A 49 -16.45 -8.59 2.80
N THR A 50 -16.83 -7.31 2.84
CA THR A 50 -15.88 -6.21 2.60
C THR A 50 -14.80 -6.13 3.68
N LEU A 51 -13.54 -6.07 3.27
CA LEU A 51 -12.40 -5.77 4.13
C LEU A 51 -12.28 -4.26 4.31
N LYS A 52 -12.19 -3.80 5.56
CA LYS A 52 -11.99 -2.39 5.88
C LYS A 52 -10.58 -2.17 6.38
N GLY A 53 -9.93 -1.10 5.94
CA GLY A 53 -8.53 -0.87 6.27
C GLY A 53 -8.19 0.61 6.36
N ALA A 54 -7.39 0.96 7.35
CA ALA A 54 -6.72 2.25 7.45
C ALA A 54 -5.21 2.02 7.42
N LEU A 55 -4.49 2.77 6.57
CA LEU A 55 -3.05 2.67 6.40
C LEU A 55 -2.40 4.05 6.52
N ASN A 56 -1.22 4.10 7.12
CA ASN A 56 -0.33 5.25 7.09
C ASN A 56 0.98 4.79 6.49
N LEU A 57 1.33 5.33 5.32
CA LEU A 57 2.49 4.92 4.54
C LEU A 57 3.50 6.05 4.49
N ARG A 58 4.74 5.73 4.89
CA ARG A 58 5.88 6.64 4.86
C ARG A 58 7.08 6.02 4.17
N SER A 59 7.85 6.82 3.45
CA SER A 59 9.07 6.38 2.79
C SER A 59 10.03 7.55 2.55
N ASN A 60 11.34 7.31 2.65
CA ASN A 60 12.35 8.26 2.19
C ASN A 60 12.61 8.10 0.68
N ARG A 61 12.61 6.86 0.17
CA ARG A 61 12.74 6.50 -1.25
C ARG A 61 11.76 5.37 -1.57
N PHE A 62 10.83 5.66 -2.47
CA PHE A 62 9.86 4.70 -2.99
C PHE A 62 9.90 4.69 -4.52
N SER A 63 10.06 3.52 -5.14
CA SER A 63 10.14 3.32 -6.57
C SER A 63 9.01 2.40 -7.00
N LEU A 64 8.06 2.97 -7.73
CA LEU A 64 6.96 2.23 -8.35
C LEU A 64 7.50 1.31 -9.45
N ASP A 65 8.59 1.68 -10.12
CA ASP A 65 9.19 0.87 -11.17
C ASP A 65 9.74 -0.44 -10.64
N ASP A 66 10.38 -0.40 -9.46
CA ASP A 66 10.94 -1.59 -8.81
C ASP A 66 9.81 -2.58 -8.44
N LEU A 67 8.61 -2.08 -8.17
CA LEU A 67 7.42 -2.89 -7.89
C LEU A 67 6.73 -3.38 -9.17
N VAL A 68 6.48 -2.50 -10.14
CA VAL A 68 5.72 -2.79 -11.37
C VAL A 68 6.49 -3.70 -12.33
N LYS A 69 7.80 -3.49 -12.52
CA LYS A 69 8.65 -4.37 -13.36
C LYS A 69 8.53 -5.84 -12.95
N LYS A 70 8.22 -6.10 -11.67
CA LYS A 70 8.07 -7.45 -11.14
C LYS A 70 6.67 -8.02 -11.26
N PHE A 71 5.62 -7.20 -11.19
CA PHE A 71 4.27 -7.64 -11.55
C PHE A 71 4.17 -8.00 -13.04
N LEU A 72 4.94 -7.34 -13.90
CA LEU A 72 5.01 -7.64 -15.34
C LEU A 72 5.82 -8.89 -15.71
N GLU A 73 6.57 -9.49 -14.77
CA GLU A 73 7.18 -10.82 -14.95
C GLU A 73 6.17 -11.97 -14.70
N MET A 74 4.97 -11.66 -14.19
CA MET A 74 3.84 -12.58 -14.22
C MET A 74 3.23 -12.57 -15.64
N PRO A 75 2.69 -13.69 -16.14
CA PRO A 75 2.10 -13.73 -17.49
C PRO A 75 1.10 -12.57 -17.63
N THR A 76 1.39 -11.69 -18.58
CA THR A 76 0.62 -10.49 -18.90
C THR A 76 -0.61 -10.89 -19.68
N ASP A 77 -1.56 -11.54 -19.00
CA ASP A 77 -2.94 -11.30 -19.35
C ASP A 77 -3.18 -9.83 -19.04
N THR A 78 -3.42 -9.05 -20.10
CA THR A 78 -3.64 -7.60 -20.09
C THR A 78 -4.98 -7.24 -19.44
N THR A 79 -5.42 -8.02 -18.44
CA THR A 79 -6.49 -7.64 -17.54
C THR A 79 -6.04 -6.38 -16.84
N ALA A 80 -6.77 -5.30 -17.08
CA ALA A 80 -6.65 -4.06 -16.32
C ALA A 80 -6.49 -4.39 -14.84
N LEU A 81 -5.66 -3.61 -14.13
CA LEU A 81 -5.53 -3.73 -12.67
C LEU A 81 -6.89 -3.40 -12.04
N GLU A 82 -7.75 -4.41 -11.93
CA GLU A 82 -9.07 -4.29 -11.35
C GLU A 82 -8.94 -4.18 -9.84
N ILE A 83 -9.42 -3.05 -9.32
CA ILE A 83 -9.53 -2.86 -7.88
C ILE A 83 -10.72 -3.71 -7.41
N PRO A 84 -10.55 -4.62 -6.43
CA PRO A 84 -11.66 -5.42 -5.93
C PRO A 84 -12.79 -4.54 -5.37
N GLU A 85 -14.05 -4.91 -5.63
CA GLU A 85 -15.19 -4.21 -5.02
C GLU A 85 -15.31 -4.51 -3.50
N SER A 86 -14.71 -5.60 -3.04
CA SER A 86 -14.76 -6.08 -1.66
C SER A 86 -13.73 -5.44 -0.72
N ILE A 87 -13.14 -4.30 -1.08
CA ILE A 87 -12.24 -3.52 -0.21
C ILE A 87 -12.72 -2.09 -0.01
N ASP A 88 -12.55 -1.59 1.22
CA ASP A 88 -12.83 -0.21 1.63
C ASP A 88 -11.63 0.30 2.45
N PHE A 89 -10.67 0.89 1.76
CA PHE A 89 -9.40 1.33 2.33
C PHE A 89 -9.25 2.84 2.31
N GLN A 90 -8.60 3.33 3.37
CA GLN A 90 -8.11 4.70 3.45
C GLN A 90 -6.63 4.65 3.76
N ALA A 91 -5.82 5.33 2.97
CA ALA A 91 -4.38 5.42 3.18
C ALA A 91 -3.94 6.88 3.22
N THR A 92 -3.17 7.25 4.24
CA THR A 92 -2.42 8.50 4.27
C THR A 92 -1.02 8.23 3.74
N VAL A 93 -0.60 8.98 2.74
CA VAL A 93 0.71 8.85 2.08
C VAL A 93 1.58 10.06 2.43
N ASN A 94 2.81 9.79 2.83
CA ASN A 94 3.86 10.79 3.08
C ASN A 94 5.21 10.23 2.62
N MET A 95 5.63 10.57 1.40
CA MET A 95 6.84 10.04 0.78
C MET A 95 7.77 11.18 0.40
N LYS A 96 9.05 11.09 0.76
CA LYS A 96 10.02 12.15 0.44
C LYS A 96 10.47 12.12 -1.01
N LYS A 97 10.65 10.92 -1.58
CA LYS A 97 11.07 10.73 -2.97
C LYS A 97 10.33 9.54 -3.56
N VAL A 98 9.57 9.79 -4.63
CA VAL A 98 8.88 8.77 -5.42
C VAL A 98 9.50 8.72 -6.82
N LEU A 99 9.88 7.53 -7.26
CA LEU A 99 10.41 7.25 -8.59
C LEU A 99 9.34 6.50 -9.38
N PHE A 100 9.03 6.99 -10.57
CA PHE A 100 8.14 6.32 -11.50
C PHE A 100 8.52 6.68 -12.94
N ASP A 101 8.83 5.66 -13.72
CA ASP A 101 9.45 5.75 -15.03
C ASP A 101 10.69 6.66 -14.99
N SER A 102 10.81 7.62 -15.90
CA SER A 102 11.89 8.62 -15.89
C SER A 102 11.63 9.81 -14.95
N MET A 103 10.55 9.80 -14.17
CA MET A 103 10.15 10.93 -13.32
C MET A 103 10.56 10.71 -11.86
N THR A 104 10.93 11.81 -11.22
CA THR A 104 11.15 11.88 -9.77
C THR A 104 10.18 12.89 -9.19
N PHE A 105 9.43 12.47 -8.18
CA PHE A 105 8.56 13.34 -7.40
C PHE A 105 9.12 13.46 -5.99
N ALA A 106 9.23 14.69 -5.49
CA ALA A 106 9.62 14.98 -4.11
C ALA A 106 8.40 15.36 -3.27
N ASP A 107 8.46 15.08 -1.96
CA ASP A 107 7.45 15.47 -0.97
C ASP A 107 6.00 15.11 -1.37
N VAL A 108 5.80 13.87 -1.82
CA VAL A 108 4.49 13.34 -2.21
C VAL A 108 3.65 13.07 -0.96
N ASN A 109 2.61 13.87 -0.78
CA ASN A 109 1.67 13.75 0.34
C ASN A 109 0.25 13.67 -0.19
N GLY A 110 -0.60 12.87 0.44
CA GLY A 110 -2.01 12.80 0.06
C GLY A 110 -2.80 11.73 0.82
N ASN A 111 -4.11 11.72 0.60
CA ASN A 111 -5.04 10.76 1.18
C ASN A 111 -5.68 9.95 0.05
N LEU A 112 -5.33 8.67 -0.04
CA LEU A 112 -5.90 7.73 -0.98
C LEU A 112 -7.12 7.03 -0.34
N SER A 113 -8.23 7.01 -1.05
CA SER A 113 -9.39 6.19 -0.71
C SER A 113 -9.66 5.18 -1.81
N VAL A 114 -9.87 3.92 -1.43
CA VAL A 114 -10.16 2.82 -2.35
C VAL A 114 -11.44 2.15 -1.92
N LYS A 115 -12.48 2.24 -2.76
CA LYS A 115 -13.81 1.73 -2.43
C LYS A 115 -14.62 1.49 -3.70
N ASN A 116 -15.42 0.42 -3.71
CA ASN A 116 -16.32 0.08 -4.83
C ASN A 116 -15.57 0.02 -6.19
N GLY A 117 -14.39 -0.60 -6.19
CA GLY A 117 -13.55 -0.73 -7.39
C GLY A 117 -12.93 0.58 -7.90
N LYS A 118 -12.97 1.66 -7.11
CA LYS A 118 -12.43 2.97 -7.49
C LYS A 118 -11.37 3.43 -6.49
N ALA A 119 -10.31 4.03 -7.00
CA ALA A 119 -9.31 4.75 -6.23
C ALA A 119 -9.48 6.26 -6.45
N ASP A 120 -9.50 7.03 -5.37
CA ASP A 120 -9.62 8.49 -5.37
C ASP A 120 -8.55 9.07 -4.45
N MET A 121 -7.76 10.02 -4.97
CA MET A 121 -6.69 10.69 -4.23
C MET A 121 -7.11 12.12 -3.91
N LYS A 122 -7.13 12.46 -2.62
CA LYS A 122 -7.45 13.79 -2.11
C LYS A 122 -6.23 14.45 -1.50
N ASN A 123 -6.21 15.78 -1.56
CA ASN A 123 -5.14 16.60 -0.98
C ASN A 123 -3.74 16.18 -1.44
N LEU A 124 -3.62 15.76 -2.71
CA LEU A 124 -2.33 15.42 -3.29
C LEU A 124 -1.48 16.69 -3.43
N SER A 125 -0.30 16.69 -2.82
CA SER A 125 0.76 17.66 -3.04
C SER A 125 2.05 16.95 -3.39
N MET A 126 2.79 17.46 -4.36
CA MET A 126 4.10 16.95 -4.75
C MET A 126 4.92 18.04 -5.43
N ASN A 127 6.23 17.89 -5.35
CA ASN A 127 7.22 18.68 -6.08
C ASN A 127 7.84 17.80 -7.18
N THR A 128 8.33 18.41 -8.25
CA THR A 128 9.05 17.74 -9.36
C THR A 128 10.44 18.32 -9.51
#